data_AF-A0A1F4JMZ3-F1
#
_entry.id   AF-A0A1F4JMZ3-F1
#
_cell.length_a   1.000
_cell.length_b   1.000
_cell.length_c   1.000
_cell.angle_alpha   90.00
_cell.angle_beta   90.00
_cell.angle_gamma   90.00
#
_symmetry.space_group_name_H-M   'P 1'
#
loop_
_entity.id
_entity.type
_entity.pdbx_description
1 polymer ?
#
loop_
_entity_poly.entity_id
_entity_poly.type
_entity_poly.pdbx_seq_one_letter_code
_entity_poly.pdbx_strand_id
1 'polypeptide(L)'
;MSLGIRLPDFDVLVALYKENPESFEAFRKQLLWDAVGRAPEEQRPALELILKQIDAAREAASNPIESMMLAFKMMQQSLIQLRCGWEKAQYALAELQTVLIIERLRKHDP
;
A
#
# COMPACT_ATOMS: atom_id res chain seq x y z
N MET A 1 3.85 10.78 9.95
CA MET A 1 2.37 10.73 10.00
C MET A 1 1.99 9.71 11.07
N SER A 2 1.46 10.16 12.21
CA SER A 2 0.86 9.25 13.18
C SER A 2 -0.51 8.84 12.62
N LEU A 3 -0.70 7.55 12.35
CA LEU A 3 -2.04 6.98 12.21
C LEU A 3 -2.73 7.26 13.56
N GLY A 4 -3.49 8.34 13.67
CA GLY A 4 -4.21 8.74 14.89
C GLY A 4 -5.35 7.77 15.21
N ILE A 5 -5.04 6.49 15.29
CA ILE A 5 -5.93 5.38 15.52
C ILE A 5 -5.51 4.84 16.89
N ARG A 6 -6.39 4.97 17.87
CA ARG A 6 -6.19 4.36 19.19
C ARG A 6 -6.39 2.86 19.03
N LEU A 7 -5.34 2.16 18.60
CA LEU A 7 -5.33 0.71 18.61
C LEU A 7 -5.30 0.26 20.08
N PRO A 8 -6.21 -0.63 20.51
CA PRO A 8 -6.11 -1.29 21.80
C PRO A 8 -4.78 -2.03 21.89
N ASP A 9 -4.30 -2.25 23.12
CA ASP A 9 -3.11 -3.06 23.32
C ASP A 9 -3.30 -4.49 22.81
N PHE A 10 -2.20 -5.17 22.49
CA PHE A 10 -2.22 -6.51 21.93
C PHE A 10 -3.01 -7.50 22.78
N ASP A 11 -2.84 -7.45 24.11
CA ASP A 11 -3.54 -8.33 25.04
C ASP A 11 -5.07 -8.15 24.96
N VAL A 12 -5.53 -6.91 24.76
CA VAL A 12 -6.96 -6.59 24.60
C VAL A 12 -7.49 -7.16 23.29
N LEU A 13 -6.71 -7.05 22.20
CA LEU A 13 -7.08 -7.61 20.91
C LEU A 13 -7.15 -9.15 20.94
N VAL A 14 -6.21 -9.79 21.65
CA VAL A 14 -6.20 -11.24 21.85
C VAL A 14 -7.41 -11.68 22.68
N ALA A 15 -7.74 -10.95 23.75
CA ALA A 15 -8.93 -11.22 24.55
C ALA A 15 -10.21 -11.10 23.69
N LEU A 16 -10.34 -10.01 22.91
CA LEU A 16 -11.47 -9.79 22.02
C LEU A 16 -11.62 -10.92 21.00
N TYR A 17 -10.52 -11.37 20.38
CA TYR A 17 -10.56 -12.48 19.43
C TYR A 17 -10.98 -13.80 20.09
N LYS A 18 -10.50 -14.08 21.30
CA LYS A 18 -10.85 -15.31 22.03
C LYS A 18 -12.29 -15.33 22.50
N GLU A 19 -12.80 -14.21 22.97
CA GLU A 19 -14.16 -14.08 23.51
C GLU A 19 -15.20 -13.93 22.40
N ASN A 20 -14.91 -13.10 21.39
CA ASN A 20 -15.81 -12.80 20.30
C ASN A 20 -15.05 -12.54 18.97
N PRO A 21 -14.72 -13.60 18.23
CA PRO A 21 -14.01 -13.50 16.95
C PRO A 21 -14.70 -12.59 15.93
N GLU A 22 -16.04 -12.59 15.89
CA GLU A 22 -16.80 -11.76 14.96
C GLU A 22 -16.65 -10.26 15.25
N SER A 23 -16.64 -9.89 16.54
CA SER A 23 -16.42 -8.51 16.98
C SER A 23 -15.00 -8.05 16.69
N PHE A 24 -14.00 -8.92 16.86
CA PHE A 24 -12.63 -8.65 16.44
C PHE A 24 -12.56 -8.36 14.92
N GLU A 25 -13.24 -9.17 14.11
CA GLU A 25 -13.27 -8.98 12.66
C GLU A 25 -13.99 -7.71 12.22
N ALA A 26 -15.11 -7.37 12.87
CA ALA A 26 -15.80 -6.11 12.65
C ALA A 26 -14.90 -4.91 12.98
N PHE A 27 -14.21 -4.97 14.14
CA PHE A 27 -13.27 -3.96 14.57
C PHE A 27 -12.11 -3.78 13.58
N ARG A 28 -11.50 -4.88 13.12
CA ARG A 28 -10.44 -4.86 12.10
C ARG A 28 -10.91 -4.19 10.81
N LYS A 29 -12.10 -4.57 10.31
CA LYS A 29 -12.67 -3.99 9.08
C LYS A 29 -12.88 -2.49 9.24
N GLN A 30 -13.47 -2.06 10.35
CA GLN A 30 -13.70 -0.63 10.63
C GLN A 30 -12.39 0.15 10.64
N LEU A 31 -11.36 -0.37 11.32
CA LEU A 31 -10.04 0.26 11.41
C LEU A 31 -9.41 0.52 10.04
N LEU A 32 -9.53 -0.46 9.14
CA LEU A 32 -8.98 -0.36 7.79
C LEU A 32 -9.79 0.61 6.94
N TRP A 33 -11.12 0.58 7.02
CA TRP A 33 -11.97 1.55 6.33
C TRP A 33 -11.75 2.99 6.81
N ASP A 34 -11.55 3.20 8.11
CA ASP A 34 -11.19 4.50 8.67
C ASP A 34 -9.82 4.97 8.15
N ALA A 35 -8.85 4.06 8.02
CA ALA A 35 -7.55 4.38 7.45
C ALA A 35 -7.66 4.79 5.97
N VAL A 36 -8.49 4.10 5.18
CA VAL A 36 -8.78 4.46 3.78
C VAL A 36 -9.51 5.80 3.70
N GLY A 37 -10.50 6.04 4.56
CA GLY A 37 -11.26 7.29 4.59
C GLY A 37 -10.42 8.53 4.90
N ARG A 38 -9.28 8.37 5.60
CA ARG A 38 -8.34 9.46 5.91
C ARG A 38 -7.37 9.77 4.77
N ALA A 39 -7.27 8.92 3.74
CA ALA A 39 -6.42 9.18 2.59
C ALA A 39 -6.99 10.28 1.67
N PRO A 40 -6.13 10.95 0.87
CA PRO A 40 -6.57 11.89 -0.15
C PRO A 40 -7.60 11.27 -1.10
N GLU A 41 -8.62 12.05 -1.50
CA GLU A 41 -9.73 11.60 -2.38
C GLU A 41 -9.22 10.86 -3.63
N GLU A 42 -8.17 11.38 -4.25
CA GLU A 42 -7.55 10.84 -5.47
C GLU A 42 -6.99 9.42 -5.27
N GLN A 43 -6.60 9.07 -4.04
CA GLN A 43 -5.97 7.80 -3.70
C GLN A 43 -6.96 6.79 -3.12
N ARG A 44 -8.12 7.24 -2.62
CA ARG A 44 -9.10 6.35 -1.97
C ARG A 44 -9.59 5.21 -2.87
N PRO A 45 -9.98 5.42 -4.15
CA PRO A 45 -10.47 4.32 -4.98
C PRO A 45 -9.44 3.18 -5.13
N ALA A 46 -8.16 3.53 -5.24
CA ALA A 46 -7.09 2.55 -5.33
C ALA A 46 -6.89 1.80 -4.01
N LEU A 47 -6.94 2.52 -2.88
CA LEU A 47 -6.81 1.93 -1.54
C LEU A 47 -7.99 1.01 -1.19
N GLU A 48 -9.22 1.38 -1.57
CA GLU A 48 -10.40 0.53 -1.41
C GLU A 48 -10.27 -0.77 -2.19
N LEU A 49 -9.76 -0.70 -3.42
CA LEU A 49 -9.52 -1.88 -4.24
C LEU A 49 -8.47 -2.80 -3.59
N ILE A 50 -7.37 -2.24 -3.09
CA ILE A 50 -6.34 -3.00 -2.37
C ILE A 50 -6.93 -3.66 -1.12
N LEU A 51 -7.72 -2.93 -0.33
CA LEU A 51 -8.37 -3.47 0.86
C LEU A 51 -9.29 -4.65 0.52
N LYS A 52 -10.11 -4.52 -0.53
CA LYS A 52 -10.97 -5.62 -1.03
C LYS A 52 -10.16 -6.83 -1.48
N GLN A 53 -9.03 -6.63 -2.16
CA GLN A 53 -8.15 -7.73 -2.56
C GLN A 53 -7.55 -8.46 -1.36
N ILE A 54 -7.11 -7.72 -0.33
CA ILE A 54 -6.56 -8.29 0.90
C ILE A 54 -7.62 -9.10 1.64
N ASP A 55 -8.83 -8.56 1.77
CA ASP A 55 -9.94 -9.26 2.43
C ASP A 55 -10.32 -10.54 1.67
N ALA A 56 -10.41 -10.49 0.35
CA ALA A 56 -10.70 -11.68 -0.48
C ALA A 56 -9.59 -12.75 -0.37
N ALA A 57 -8.31 -12.34 -0.40
CA ALA A 57 -7.19 -13.27 -0.24
C ALA A 57 -7.19 -13.94 1.14
N ARG A 58 -7.63 -13.22 2.17
CA ARG A 58 -7.74 -13.76 3.52
C ARG A 58 -8.92 -14.72 3.67
N GLU A 59 -10.08 -14.41 3.09
CA GLU A 59 -11.24 -15.29 3.08
C GLU A 59 -10.96 -16.60 2.33
N ALA A 60 -10.13 -16.54 1.28
CA ALA A 60 -9.70 -17.71 0.52
C ALA A 60 -8.58 -18.53 1.19
N ALA A 61 -7.93 -18.00 2.24
CA ALA A 61 -6.82 -18.68 2.89
C ALA A 61 -7.30 -19.81 3.80
N SER A 62 -6.56 -20.92 3.81
CA SER A 62 -6.91 -22.12 4.59
C SER A 62 -6.66 -21.94 6.08
N ASN A 63 -5.80 -20.99 6.46
CA ASN A 63 -5.47 -20.68 7.84
C ASN A 63 -4.90 -19.25 8.00
N PRO A 64 -4.82 -18.73 9.23
CA PRO A 64 -4.34 -17.36 9.48
C PRO A 64 -2.89 -17.09 9.03
N ILE A 65 -2.01 -18.09 9.07
CA ILE A 65 -0.60 -17.95 8.65
C ILE A 65 -0.55 -17.77 7.12
N GLU A 66 -1.30 -18.58 6.39
CA GLU A 66 -1.40 -18.47 4.93
C GLU A 66 -1.95 -17.08 4.54
N SER A 67 -2.99 -16.60 5.21
CA SER A 67 -3.51 -15.25 4.97
C SER A 67 -2.45 -14.17 5.19
N MET A 68 -1.68 -14.27 6.28
CA MET A 68 -0.61 -13.33 6.59
C MET A 68 0.47 -13.34 5.50
N MET A 69 0.87 -14.54 5.04
CA MET A 69 1.83 -14.69 3.96
C MET A 69 1.32 -14.08 2.65
N LEU A 70 0.04 -14.28 2.32
CA LEU A 70 -0.57 -13.69 1.12
C LEU A 70 -0.56 -12.15 1.21
N ALA A 71 -0.97 -11.58 2.33
CA ALA A 71 -0.95 -10.13 2.54
C ALA A 71 0.48 -9.57 2.43
N PHE A 72 1.48 -10.24 3.03
CA PHE A 72 2.88 -9.85 2.93
C PHE A 72 3.40 -9.91 1.49
N LYS A 73 3.05 -10.97 0.76
CA LYS A 73 3.41 -11.12 -0.66
C LYS A 73 2.82 -10.01 -1.52
N MET A 74 1.55 -9.64 -1.29
CA MET A 74 0.92 -8.52 -1.99
C MET A 74 1.65 -7.21 -1.71
N MET A 75 2.00 -6.93 -0.45
CA MET A 75 2.77 -5.75 -0.07
C MET A 75 4.14 -5.72 -0.76
N GLN A 76 4.84 -6.86 -0.78
CA GLN A 76 6.14 -6.97 -1.45
C GLN A 76 6.01 -6.72 -2.97
N GLN A 77 4.96 -7.24 -3.61
CA GLN A 77 4.69 -7.00 -5.03
C GLN A 77 4.46 -5.50 -5.31
N SER A 78 3.67 -4.82 -4.47
CA SER A 78 3.45 -3.37 -4.59
C SER A 78 4.76 -2.58 -4.48
N LEU A 79 5.65 -2.95 -3.56
CA LEU A 79 6.97 -2.31 -3.42
C LEU A 79 7.86 -2.53 -4.64
N ILE A 80 7.83 -3.72 -5.22
CA ILE A 80 8.57 -4.03 -6.45
C ILE A 80 8.06 -3.17 -7.60
N GLN A 81 6.74 -3.08 -7.77
CA GLN A 81 6.12 -2.26 -8.81
C GLN A 81 6.48 -0.78 -8.66
N LEU A 82 6.43 -0.26 -7.43
CA LEU A 82 6.81 1.11 -7.12
C LEU A 82 8.28 1.37 -7.48
N ARG A 83 9.19 0.49 -7.08
CA ARG A 83 10.62 0.60 -7.40
C ARG A 83 10.86 0.59 -8.90
N CYS A 84 10.26 -0.34 -9.64
CA CYS A 84 10.42 -0.39 -11.09
C CYS A 84 9.84 0.84 -11.79
N GLY A 85 8.72 1.37 -11.31
CA GLY A 85 8.14 2.63 -11.82
C GLY A 85 9.07 3.82 -11.56
N TRP A 86 9.66 3.88 -10.38
CA TRP A 86 10.63 4.91 -10.01
C TRP A 86 11.90 4.86 -10.87
N GLU A 87 12.48 3.68 -11.05
CA GLU A 87 13.65 3.48 -11.92
C GLU A 87 13.37 3.96 -13.35
N LYS A 88 12.21 3.58 -13.92
CA LYS A 88 11.80 4.05 -15.25
C LYS A 88 11.68 5.57 -15.34
N ALA A 89 11.10 6.20 -14.32
CA ALA A 89 11.00 7.65 -14.26
C ALA A 89 12.38 8.32 -14.21
N GLN A 90 13.32 7.77 -13.45
CA GLN A 90 14.70 8.28 -13.40
C GLN A 90 15.40 8.17 -14.77
N TYR A 91 15.25 7.05 -15.47
CA TYR A 91 15.83 6.89 -16.81
C TYR A 91 15.25 7.89 -17.82
N ALA A 92 13.93 8.05 -17.85
CA ALA A 92 13.28 9.00 -18.74
C ALA A 92 13.74 10.45 -18.49
N LEU A 93 13.93 10.84 -17.23
CA LEU A 93 14.46 12.15 -16.87
C LEU A 93 15.91 12.33 -17.34
N ALA A 94 16.75 11.31 -17.19
CA ALA A 94 18.14 11.36 -17.63
C ALA A 94 18.26 11.50 -19.17
N GLU A 95 17.40 10.80 -19.92
CA GLU A 95 17.33 10.94 -21.39
C GLU A 95 16.95 12.36 -21.80
N LEU A 96 15.89 12.93 -21.19
CA LEU A 96 15.46 14.30 -21.46
C LEU A 96 16.56 15.33 -21.15
N GLN A 97 17.24 15.18 -20.01
CA GLN A 97 18.35 16.05 -19.64
C GLN A 97 19.49 15.97 -20.67
N THR A 98 19.82 14.77 -21.14
CA THR A 98 20.87 14.56 -22.14
C THR A 98 20.53 15.26 -23.45
N VAL A 99 19.29 15.13 -23.93
CA VAL A 99 18.81 15.81 -25.14
C VAL A 99 18.93 17.33 -24.99
N LEU A 100 18.48 17.89 -23.87
CA LEU A 100 18.53 19.33 -23.62
C LEU A 100 19.97 19.87 -23.57
N ILE A 101 20.91 19.11 -23.01
CA ILE A 101 22.33 19.48 -23.00
C ILE A 101 22.89 19.50 -24.43
N ILE A 102 22.61 18.46 -25.23
CA ILE A 102 23.06 18.38 -26.63
C ILE A 102 22.49 19.53 -27.46
N GLU A 103 21.20 19.84 -27.32
CA GLU A 103 20.58 20.96 -28.02
C GLU A 103 21.20 22.31 -27.63
N ARG A 104 21.50 22.50 -26.33
CA ARG A 104 22.16 23.71 -25.85
C ARG A 104 23.56 23.86 -26.44
N LEU A 105 24.34 22.78 -26.48
CA LEU A 105 25.68 22.77 -27.08
C LEU A 105 25.60 23.11 -28.57
N ARG A 106 24.65 22.53 -29.31
CA ARG A 106 24.46 22.82 -30.75
C ARG A 106 24.07 24.28 -31.02
N LYS A 107 23.35 24.93 -30.13
CA LYS A 107 22.99 26.36 -30.24
C LYS A 107 24.12 27.32 -29.84
N HIS A 108 25.24 26.82 -29.34
CA HIS A 108 26.39 27.61 -28.90
C HIS A 108 27.67 27.37 -29.73
N ASP A 109 27.61 26.55 -30.79
CA ASP A 109 28.65 26.51 -31.81
C ASP A 109 28.45 27.70 -32.80
N PRO A 110 29.44 28.59 -32.97
CA PRO A 110 29.39 29.75 -33.88
C PRO A 110 29.48 29.38 -35.36
#